data_AF-A0A353ZV66-F1
#
_entry.id   AF-A0A353ZV66-F1
#
_cell.length_a   1.000
_cell.length_b   1.000
_cell.length_c   1.000
_cell.angle_alpha   90.00
_cell.angle_beta   90.00
_cell.angle_gamma   90.00
#
_symmetry.space_group_name_H-M   'P 1'
#
loop_
_entity.id
_entity.type
_entity.pdbx_description
1 polymer ?
#
loop_
_entity_poly.entity_id
_entity_poly.type
_entity_poly.pdbx_seq_one_letter_code
_entity_poly.pdbx_strand_id
1 'polypeptide(L)'
;MTPHIPENTTAGAPAADTTPHITVEGFDSPVPVVIDLDAPRDGVPLVIETQSGLERCAAAIAAGTGPAGVDAERASGFRYGQRAFLVQIRREGSGTWLIDPEPFG
;
A
#
# COMPACT_ATOMS: atom_id res chain seq x y z
N MET A 1 -36.13 -14.98 -41.86
CA MET A 1 -36.33 -14.76 -40.42
C MET A 1 -34.95 -14.51 -39.83
N THR A 2 -34.49 -13.26 -39.94
CA THR A 2 -33.17 -12.82 -39.49
C THR A 2 -33.27 -12.50 -38.00
N PRO A 3 -32.39 -13.03 -37.13
CA PRO A 3 -32.45 -12.69 -35.72
C PRO A 3 -32.02 -11.23 -35.53
N HIS A 4 -32.93 -10.41 -35.00
CA HIS A 4 -32.62 -9.09 -34.47
C HIS A 4 -31.79 -9.29 -33.20
N ILE A 5 -30.49 -8.99 -33.27
CA ILE A 5 -29.66 -8.83 -32.08
C ILE A 5 -29.93 -7.40 -31.58
N PRO A 6 -30.44 -7.20 -30.36
CA PRO A 6 -30.57 -5.85 -29.82
C PRO A 6 -29.16 -5.29 -29.59
N GLU A 7 -28.86 -4.17 -30.24
CA GLU A 7 -27.68 -3.36 -29.94
C GLU A 7 -27.83 -2.83 -28.51
N ASN A 8 -27.00 -3.34 -27.60
CA ASN A 8 -26.96 -2.88 -26.22
C ASN A 8 -26.21 -1.54 -26.17
N THR A 9 -26.81 -0.48 -26.69
CA THR A 9 -26.34 0.90 -26.55
C THR A 9 -26.84 1.45 -25.23
N THR A 10 -25.98 1.37 -24.21
CA THR A 10 -25.60 2.46 -23.31
C THR A 10 -24.48 1.91 -22.44
N ALA A 11 -23.27 1.83 -23.00
CA ALA A 11 -22.10 1.98 -22.17
C ALA A 11 -22.18 3.42 -21.63
N GLY A 12 -22.61 3.58 -20.38
CA GLY A 12 -22.50 4.85 -19.69
C GLY A 12 -21.07 5.37 -19.87
N ALA A 13 -20.94 6.64 -20.24
CA ALA A 13 -19.63 7.27 -20.36
C ALA A 13 -18.76 6.86 -19.15
N PRO A 14 -17.48 6.49 -19.36
CA PRO A 14 -16.60 6.24 -18.22
C PRO A 14 -16.69 7.48 -17.35
N ALA A 15 -16.98 7.29 -16.06
CA ALA A 15 -17.05 8.37 -15.10
C ALA A 15 -15.82 9.25 -15.33
N ALA A 16 -16.03 10.51 -15.70
CA ALA A 16 -14.94 11.42 -16.03
C ALA A 16 -13.95 11.38 -14.87
N ASP A 17 -12.70 11.02 -15.18
CA ASP A 17 -11.63 11.01 -14.21
C ASP A 17 -11.45 12.46 -13.72
N THR A 18 -11.94 12.74 -12.51
CA THR A 18 -11.86 14.08 -11.89
C THR A 18 -10.48 14.37 -11.33
N THR A 19 -9.53 13.45 -11.47
CA THR A 19 -8.16 13.64 -10.99
C THR A 19 -7.50 14.75 -11.82
N PRO A 20 -6.95 15.80 -11.19
CA PRO A 20 -6.30 16.86 -11.95
C PRO A 20 -5.06 16.31 -12.66
N HIS A 21 -4.84 16.75 -13.90
CA HIS A 21 -3.72 16.33 -14.75
C HIS A 21 -2.90 17.53 -15.20
N ILE A 22 -1.60 17.33 -15.37
CA ILE A 22 -0.65 18.26 -15.97
C ILE A 22 -0.21 17.77 -17.35
N THR A 23 0.07 18.71 -18.26
CA THR A 23 0.74 18.42 -19.52
C THR A 23 2.24 18.61 -19.31
N VAL A 24 3.03 17.56 -19.52
CA VAL A 24 4.49 17.59 -19.48
C VAL A 24 5.01 17.49 -20.91
N GLU A 25 5.89 18.40 -21.31
CA GLU A 25 6.50 18.37 -22.64
C GLU A 25 7.25 17.05 -22.87
N GLY A 26 6.98 16.37 -23.99
CA GLY A 26 7.54 15.05 -24.31
C GLY A 26 6.69 13.85 -23.85
N PHE A 27 5.54 14.07 -23.23
CA PHE A 27 4.56 13.03 -22.92
C PHE A 27 3.32 13.17 -23.81
N ASP A 28 2.95 12.10 -24.51
CA ASP A 28 1.78 12.07 -25.41
C ASP A 28 0.43 12.02 -24.66
N SER A 29 0.44 11.94 -23.33
CA SER A 29 -0.76 11.86 -22.49
C SER A 29 -0.64 12.71 -21.22
N PRO A 30 -1.74 13.30 -20.73
CA PRO A 30 -1.74 14.05 -19.47
C PRO A 30 -1.27 13.17 -18.31
N VAL A 31 -0.41 13.72 -17.46
CA VAL A 31 0.12 13.04 -16.27
C VAL A 31 -0.69 13.50 -15.06
N PRO A 32 -1.12 12.63 -14.14
CA PRO A 32 -1.76 13.06 -12.91
C PRO A 32 -0.89 14.09 -12.15
N VAL A 33 -1.53 15.11 -11.56
CA VAL A 33 -0.83 16.02 -10.64
C VAL A 33 -0.21 15.20 -9.51
N VAL A 34 1.08 15.43 -9.26
CA VAL A 34 1.74 14.86 -8.08
C VAL A 34 1.14 15.50 -6.84
N ILE A 35 0.59 14.67 -5.96
CA ILE A 35 0.11 15.08 -4.65
C ILE A 35 1.11 14.56 -3.63
N ASP A 36 1.75 15.46 -2.91
CA ASP A 36 2.65 15.08 -1.82
C ASP A 36 1.82 14.46 -0.67
N LEU A 37 2.29 13.32 -0.17
CA LEU A 37 1.72 12.65 0.99
C LEU A 37 2.66 12.84 2.18
N ASP A 38 2.16 13.48 3.24
CA ASP A 38 2.91 13.79 4.46
C ASP A 38 2.73 12.74 5.56
N ALA A 39 1.67 11.94 5.49
CA ALA A 39 1.38 10.86 6.43
C ALA A 39 0.70 9.65 5.76
N PRO A 40 0.80 8.45 6.34
CA PRO A 40 -0.01 7.32 5.91
C PRO A 40 -1.51 7.59 6.12
N ARG A 41 -2.36 7.02 5.26
CA ARG A 41 -3.83 7.14 5.32
C ARG A 41 -4.41 6.84 6.71
N ASP A 42 -3.89 5.81 7.37
CA ASP A 42 -4.38 5.33 8.67
C ASP A 42 -3.56 5.89 9.85
N GLY A 43 -2.71 6.90 9.59
CA GLY A 43 -1.75 7.44 10.55
C GLY A 43 -0.52 6.56 10.75
N VAL A 44 0.36 6.98 11.65
CA VAL A 44 1.57 6.23 12.05
C VAL A 44 1.21 5.30 13.21
N PRO A 45 1.32 3.97 13.05
CA PRO A 45 0.99 3.02 14.11
C PRO A 45 2.09 2.99 15.19
N LEU A 46 1.77 2.38 16.33
CA LEU A 46 2.77 2.07 17.37
C LEU A 46 3.71 0.94 16.91
N VAL A 47 4.92 0.94 17.45
CA VAL A 47 5.88 -0.15 17.25
C VAL A 47 5.51 -1.35 18.11
N ILE A 48 5.53 -2.54 17.52
CA ILE A 48 5.35 -3.80 18.21
C ILE A 48 6.69 -4.25 18.78
N GLU A 49 6.72 -4.42 20.09
CA GLU A 49 7.87 -4.94 20.85
C GLU A 49 7.48 -6.12 21.76
N THR A 50 6.27 -6.66 21.61
CA THR A 50 5.75 -7.74 22.49
C THR A 50 5.23 -8.93 21.69
N GLN A 51 5.37 -10.12 22.27
CA GLN A 51 4.87 -11.37 21.69
C GLN A 51 3.38 -11.31 21.34
N SER A 52 2.55 -10.82 22.26
CA SER A 52 1.10 -10.66 22.01
C SER A 52 0.81 -9.68 20.87
N GLY A 53 1.63 -8.64 20.70
CA GLY A 53 1.51 -7.69 19.60
C GLY A 53 1.86 -8.33 18.27
N LEU A 54 2.92 -9.14 18.24
CA LEU A 54 3.33 -9.87 17.04
C LEU A 54 2.27 -10.89 16.60
N GLU A 55 1.64 -11.58 17.55
CA GLU A 55 0.53 -12.50 17.27
C GLU A 55 -0.68 -11.78 16.68
N ARG A 56 -1.04 -10.60 17.21
CA ARG A 56 -2.12 -9.78 16.65
C ARG A 56 -1.79 -9.30 15.23
N CYS A 57 -0.55 -8.87 15.01
CA CYS A 57 -0.06 -8.48 13.69
C CYS A 57 -0.15 -9.64 12.69
N ALA A 58 0.34 -10.83 13.06
CA ALA A 58 0.27 -12.01 12.22
C ALA A 58 -1.17 -12.41 11.88
N ALA A 59 -2.07 -12.39 12.87
CA ALA A 59 -3.49 -12.67 12.66
C ALA A 59 -4.15 -11.66 11.71
N ALA A 60 -3.86 -10.36 11.87
CA ALA A 60 -4.38 -9.31 11.01
C ALA A 60 -3.87 -9.43 9.57
N ILE A 61 -2.56 -9.67 9.39
CA ILE A 61 -1.95 -9.87 8.07
C ILE A 61 -2.52 -11.11 7.38
N ALA A 62 -2.72 -12.21 8.12
CA ALA A 62 -3.31 -13.43 7.59
C ALA A 62 -4.76 -13.23 7.12
N ALA A 63 -5.55 -12.44 7.86
CA ALA A 63 -6.91 -12.07 7.49
C ALA A 63 -6.99 -11.07 6.33
N GLY A 64 -5.91 -10.36 6.02
CA GLY A 64 -5.82 -9.46 4.88
C GLY A 64 -5.86 -10.16 3.53
N THR A 65 -5.99 -9.39 2.45
CA THR A 65 -6.07 -9.93 1.09
C THR A 65 -5.08 -9.25 0.15
N GLY A 66 -4.87 -9.86 -1.02
CA GLY A 66 -3.94 -9.33 -2.02
C GLY A 66 -2.46 -9.39 -1.58
N PRO A 67 -1.58 -8.70 -2.33
CA PRO A 67 -0.15 -8.63 -2.03
C PRO A 67 0.13 -7.84 -0.75
N ALA A 68 1.26 -8.13 -0.11
CA ALA A 68 1.77 -7.37 1.02
C ALA A 68 2.95 -6.50 0.59
N GLY A 69 2.93 -5.23 0.95
CA GLY A 69 4.11 -4.36 0.91
C GLY A 69 4.96 -4.65 2.13
N VAL A 70 6.26 -4.86 1.93
CA VAL A 70 7.22 -5.16 2.99
C VAL A 70 8.44 -4.28 2.80
N ASP A 71 8.91 -3.70 3.90
CA ASP A 71 10.16 -2.95 3.96
C ASP A 71 10.89 -3.23 5.28
N ALA A 72 12.18 -2.92 5.35
CA ALA A 72 12.98 -3.11 6.55
C ALA A 72 14.11 -2.10 6.69
N GLU A 73 14.26 -1.55 7.88
CA GLU A 73 15.31 -0.59 8.21
C GLU A 73 16.49 -1.23 8.93
N ARG A 74 17.69 -0.69 8.68
CA ARG A 74 18.95 -1.13 9.29
C ARG A 74 19.61 0.02 10.04
N ALA A 75 20.43 -0.31 11.04
CA ALA A 75 21.26 0.64 11.79
C ALA A 75 22.75 0.56 11.38
N SER A 76 23.04 0.50 10.08
CA SER A 76 24.37 0.13 9.54
C SER A 76 25.55 1.03 9.95
N GLY A 77 25.29 2.30 10.30
CA GLY A 77 26.32 3.22 10.82
C GLY A 77 26.57 3.12 12.34
N PHE A 78 25.72 2.40 13.06
CA PHE A 78 25.75 2.31 14.53
C PHE A 78 25.92 0.88 15.05
N ARG A 79 25.45 -0.11 14.28
CA ARG A 79 25.47 -1.53 14.62
C ARG A 79 26.16 -2.30 13.51
N TYR A 80 26.96 -3.27 13.91
CA TYR A 80 27.62 -4.17 12.95
C TYR A 80 26.60 -5.16 12.37
N GLY A 81 26.72 -5.46 11.08
CA GLY A 81 25.92 -6.48 10.39
C GLY A 81 24.78 -5.93 9.52
N GLN A 82 23.90 -6.83 9.08
CA GLN A 82 22.79 -6.55 8.16
C GLN A 82 21.41 -6.86 8.78
N ARG A 83 21.33 -6.97 10.11
CA ARG A 83 20.07 -7.22 10.82
C ARG A 83 19.12 -6.04 10.64
N ALA A 84 17.85 -6.35 10.43
CA ALA A 84 16.79 -5.35 10.48
C ALA A 84 16.58 -4.90 11.93
N PHE A 85 16.28 -3.62 12.12
CA PHE A 85 15.92 -3.00 13.39
C PHE A 85 14.49 -2.45 13.38
N LEU A 86 13.86 -2.43 12.21
CA LEU A 86 12.43 -2.24 12.05
C LEU A 86 12.00 -3.03 10.81
N VAL A 87 10.85 -3.69 10.91
CA VAL A 87 10.19 -4.32 9.76
C VAL A 87 8.81 -3.71 9.61
N GLN A 88 8.48 -3.27 8.39
CA GLN A 88 7.22 -2.63 8.06
C GLN A 88 6.43 -3.54 7.12
N ILE A 89 5.15 -3.78 7.45
CA ILE A 89 4.27 -4.59 6.59
C ILE A 89 2.92 -3.88 6.45
N ARG A 90 2.42 -3.76 5.23
CA ARG A 90 1.03 -3.37 4.95
C ARG A 90 0.39 -4.36 3.99
N ARG A 91 -0.85 -4.74 4.30
CA ARG A 91 -1.70 -5.57 3.44
C ARG A 91 -3.14 -5.03 3.47
N GLU A 92 -3.86 -5.19 2.36
CA GLU A 92 -5.25 -4.73 2.27
C GLU A 92 -6.10 -5.42 3.34
N GLY A 93 -6.87 -4.63 4.09
CA GLY A 93 -7.66 -5.11 5.24
C GLY A 93 -6.88 -5.35 6.54
N SER A 94 -5.55 -5.19 6.55
CA SER A 94 -4.71 -5.44 7.74
C SER A 94 -4.15 -4.17 8.37
N GLY A 95 -4.16 -3.03 7.66
CA GLY A 95 -3.46 -1.83 8.10
C GLY A 95 -1.94 -1.92 7.94
N THR A 96 -1.23 -0.93 8.49
CA THR A 96 0.23 -0.87 8.51
C THR A 96 0.76 -1.33 9.88
N TRP A 97 1.80 -2.14 9.88
CA TRP A 97 2.43 -2.68 11.09
C TRP A 97 3.92 -2.35 11.11
N LEU A 98 4.42 -1.93 12.28
CA LEU A 98 5.82 -1.65 12.55
C LEU A 98 6.29 -2.63 13.63
N ILE A 99 7.28 -3.45 13.33
CA ILE A 99 7.75 -4.53 14.21
C ILE A 99 9.21 -4.28 14.56
N ASP A 100 9.51 -4.18 15.85
CA ASP A 100 10.88 -4.24 16.36
C ASP A 100 11.28 -5.72 16.52
N PRO A 101 12.27 -6.23 15.78
CA PRO A 101 12.74 -7.60 15.93
C PRO A 101 13.65 -7.81 17.16
N GLU A 102 14.25 -6.76 17.75
CA GLU A 102 15.22 -6.90 18.84
C GLU A 102 14.68 -7.65 20.08
N PRO A 103 13.42 -7.46 20.52
CA PRO A 103 12.86 -8.21 21.64
C PRO A 103 12.69 -9.73 21.39
N PHE A 104 12.79 -10.17 20.13
CA PHE A 104 12.50 -11.55 19.72
C PHE A 104 13.76 -12.39 19.39
N GLY A 105 14.91 -11.76 19.19
CA GLY A 105 16.22 -12.42 18.91
C GLY A 105 16.67 -12.33 17.46
#